data_AF-A0A6A4N291-F1
#
_entry.id   AF-A0A6A4N291-F1
#
_cell.length_a   1.000
_cell.length_b   1.000
_cell.length_c   1.000
_cell.angle_alpha   90.00
_cell.angle_beta   90.00
_cell.angle_gamma   90.00
#
_symmetry.space_group_name_H-M   'P 1'
#
loop_
_entity.id
_entity.type
_entity.pdbx_description
1 polymer ?
#
loop_
_entity_poly.entity_id
_entity_poly.type
_entity_poly.pdbx_seq_one_letter_code
_entity_poly.pdbx_strand_id
1 'polypeptide(L)'
;MLESALNFQKVFKRLVERNTDFASTQGSILKNNYWNNVKYFIKFLKIFYDITTKMSGSTYVISSLYFNEHCVIMMTLEKWIESHYSLLDTMAIKMKAKYNKYWGDIKKMNFMIFIVVILHPRIKFHFVMWGLERIQDKMMS
;
A
#
# COMPACT_ATOMS: atom_id res chain seq x y z
N MET A 1 6.16 13.53 5.60
CA MET A 1 5.26 14.69 5.47
C MET A 1 3.95 14.50 6.24
N LEU A 2 3.08 13.54 5.90
CA LEU A 2 1.81 13.31 6.62
C LEU A 2 2.01 12.85 8.08
N GLU A 3 2.96 11.95 8.33
CA GLU A 3 3.33 11.53 9.69
C GLU A 3 3.84 12.70 10.54
N SER A 4 4.62 13.59 9.95
CA SER A 4 5.05 14.84 10.61
C SER A 4 3.87 15.75 10.93
N ALA A 5 2.88 15.87 10.03
CA ALA A 5 1.68 16.68 10.24
C ALA A 5 0.80 16.18 11.39
N LEU A 6 0.76 14.87 11.66
CA LEU A 6 0.04 14.29 12.82
C LEU A 6 0.54 14.87 14.15
N ASN A 7 1.85 15.14 14.28
CA ASN A 7 2.43 15.68 15.51
C ASN A 7 1.87 17.06 15.87
N PHE A 8 1.36 17.79 14.87
CA PHE A 8 0.79 19.12 15.04
C PHE A 8 -0.74 19.12 15.21
N GLN A 9 -1.39 17.96 15.37
CA GLN A 9 -2.85 17.87 15.55
C GLN A 9 -3.38 18.84 16.63
N LYS A 10 -2.67 18.95 17.77
CA LYS A 10 -3.05 19.87 18.87
C LYS A 10 -2.93 21.35 18.46
N VAL A 11 -1.93 21.68 17.64
CA VAL A 11 -1.72 23.04 17.12
C VAL A 11 -2.83 23.42 16.16
N PHE A 12 -3.19 22.52 15.24
CA PHE A 12 -4.32 22.72 14.33
C PHE A 12 -5.65 22.87 15.07
N LYS A 13 -5.87 22.09 16.14
CA LYS A 13 -7.07 22.24 16.97
C LYS A 13 -7.16 23.64 17.60
N ARG A 14 -6.06 24.12 18.20
CA ARG A 14 -6.01 25.47 18.79
C ARG A 14 -6.15 26.59 17.75
N LEU A 15 -5.68 26.37 16.53
CA LEU A 15 -5.82 27.33 15.44
C LEU A 15 -7.30 27.55 15.07
N VAL A 16 -8.09 26.47 15.02
CA VAL A 16 -9.55 26.54 14.79
C VAL A 16 -10.27 27.27 15.92
N GLU A 17 -9.85 27.03 17.17
CA GLU A 17 -10.45 27.69 18.34
C GLU A 17 -10.19 29.21 18.37
N ARG A 18 -9.08 29.68 17.77
CA ARG A 18 -8.65 31.08 17.84
C ARG A 18 -8.96 31.91 16.59
N ASN A 19 -9.10 31.29 15.43
CA ASN A 19 -9.38 32.00 14.17
C ASN A 19 -10.77 31.63 13.65
N THR A 20 -11.71 32.56 13.77
CA THR A 20 -13.09 32.41 13.27
C THR A 20 -13.14 32.22 11.76
N ASP A 21 -12.25 32.89 11.01
CA ASP A 21 -12.15 32.75 9.54
C ASP A 21 -11.60 31.36 9.14
N PHE A 22 -10.69 30.82 9.93
CA PHE A 22 -10.18 29.47 9.73
C PHE A 22 -11.23 28.41 10.10
N ALA A 23 -12.02 28.67 11.15
CA ALA A 23 -13.11 27.80 11.58
C ALA A 23 -14.27 27.76 10.57
N SER A 24 -14.63 28.89 9.96
CA SER A 24 -15.70 28.95 8.94
C SER A 24 -15.30 28.27 7.63
N THR A 25 -14.01 28.31 7.27
CA THR A 25 -13.50 27.76 6.00
C THR A 25 -13.09 26.28 6.10
N GLN A 26 -12.51 25.85 7.23
CA GLN A 26 -11.87 24.53 7.40
C GLN A 26 -12.24 23.81 8.72
N GLY A 27 -13.10 24.38 9.56
CA GLY A 27 -13.51 23.78 10.85
C GLY A 27 -14.16 22.39 10.71
N SER A 28 -14.75 22.09 9.54
CA SER A 28 -15.29 20.76 9.23
C SER A 28 -14.20 19.70 9.02
N ILE A 29 -13.08 20.07 8.37
CA ILE A 29 -11.94 19.21 8.01
C ILE A 29 -11.14 18.76 9.25
N LEU A 30 -11.28 19.47 10.37
CA LEU A 30 -10.51 19.21 11.60
C LEU A 30 -11.33 18.53 12.71
N LYS A 31 -12.48 17.93 12.37
CA LYS A 31 -13.19 17.02 13.29
C LYS A 31 -12.33 15.79 13.61
N ASN A 32 -12.48 15.23 14.81
CA ASN A 32 -11.70 14.05 15.27
C ASN A 32 -11.71 12.87 14.28
N ASN A 33 -12.79 12.67 13.52
CA ASN A 33 -12.87 11.62 12.50
C ASN A 33 -11.82 11.77 11.38
N TYR A 34 -11.45 12.99 10.98
CA TYR A 34 -10.45 13.20 9.93
C TYR A 34 -9.05 12.81 10.38
N TRP A 35 -8.67 13.12 11.61
CA TRP A 35 -7.38 12.73 12.16
C TRP A 35 -7.25 11.20 12.29
N ASN A 36 -8.34 10.51 12.59
CA ASN A 36 -8.37 9.05 12.53
C ASN A 36 -8.18 8.55 11.09
N ASN A 37 -8.85 9.15 10.10
CA ASN A 37 -8.65 8.81 8.68
C ASN A 37 -7.20 9.03 8.24
N VAL A 38 -6.56 10.14 8.66
CA VAL A 38 -5.15 10.43 8.34
C VAL A 38 -4.22 9.36 8.93
N LYS A 39 -4.46 8.89 10.16
CA LYS A 39 -3.68 7.79 10.75
C LYS A 39 -3.79 6.51 9.94
N TYR A 40 -4.99 6.16 9.50
CA TYR A 40 -5.22 5.00 8.63
C TYR A 40 -4.52 5.17 7.28
N PHE A 41 -4.60 6.35 6.69
CA PHE A 41 -3.97 6.68 5.41
C PHE A 41 -2.44 6.64 5.48
N ILE A 42 -1.84 7.06 6.59
CA ILE A 42 -0.40 6.94 6.81
C ILE A 42 0.03 5.48 6.89
N LYS A 43 -0.69 4.65 7.64
CA LYS A 43 -0.43 3.20 7.69
C LYS A 43 -0.54 2.57 6.31
N PHE A 44 -1.53 3.00 5.53
CA PHE A 44 -1.74 2.56 4.16
C PHE A 44 -0.55 2.92 3.26
N LEU A 45 -0.16 4.19 3.23
CA LEU A 45 0.93 4.66 2.36
C LEU A 45 2.30 4.13 2.78
N LYS A 46 2.49 3.83 4.08
CA LYS A 46 3.77 3.35 4.59
C LYS A 46 4.22 2.06 3.92
N ILE A 47 3.29 1.14 3.64
CA ILE A 47 3.61 -0.13 2.96
C ILE A 47 4.20 0.14 1.57
N PHE A 48 3.57 1.03 0.79
CA PHE A 48 4.11 1.39 -0.53
C PHE A 48 5.43 2.13 -0.44
N TYR A 49 5.57 3.03 0.54
CA TYR A 49 6.83 3.73 0.78
C TYR A 49 7.98 2.77 1.10
N ASP A 50 7.76 1.81 2.01
CA ASP A 50 8.76 0.83 2.40
C ASP A 50 9.15 -0.05 1.20
N ILE A 51 8.18 -0.48 0.39
CA ILE A 51 8.42 -1.25 -0.84
C ILE A 51 9.18 -0.43 -1.86
N THR A 52 8.77 0.81 -2.15
CA THR A 52 9.46 1.68 -3.11
C THR A 52 10.88 1.97 -2.65
N THR A 53 11.10 2.20 -1.36
CA THR A 53 12.43 2.43 -0.79
C THR A 53 13.30 1.20 -0.99
N LYS A 54 12.78 -0.01 -0.70
CA LYS A 54 13.48 -1.27 -0.99
C LYS A 54 13.74 -1.47 -2.49
N MET A 55 12.82 -1.09 -3.37
CA MET A 55 13.01 -1.23 -4.82
C MET A 55 13.95 -0.18 -5.42
N SER A 56 14.23 0.90 -4.68
CA SER A 56 15.13 1.98 -5.11
C SER A 56 16.59 1.75 -4.71
N GLY A 57 16.88 0.71 -3.92
CA GLY A 57 18.23 0.40 -3.48
C GLY A 57 19.09 -0.18 -4.61
N SER A 58 20.28 0.38 -4.84
CA SER A 58 21.19 -0.06 -5.91
C SER A 58 22.28 -1.03 -5.46
N THR A 59 22.38 -1.31 -4.16
CA THR A 59 23.48 -2.07 -3.55
C THR A 59 23.20 -3.57 -3.40
N TYR A 60 22.04 -4.04 -3.85
CA TYR A 60 21.63 -5.44 -3.80
C TYR A 60 20.80 -5.84 -5.01
N VAL A 61 20.69 -7.15 -5.24
CA VAL A 61 19.93 -7.71 -6.35
C VAL A 61 18.43 -7.58 -6.08
N ILE A 62 17.83 -6.48 -6.56
CA ILE A 62 16.40 -6.15 -6.39
C ILE A 62 15.49 -7.23 -7.00
N SER A 63 15.89 -7.83 -8.11
CA SER A 63 15.10 -8.84 -8.84
C SER A 63 14.76 -10.06 -7.99
N SER A 64 15.62 -10.43 -7.03
CA SER A 64 15.35 -11.51 -6.09
C SER A 64 14.26 -11.18 -5.06
N LEU A 65 14.09 -9.90 -4.72
CA LEU A 65 13.10 -9.42 -3.75
C LEU A 65 11.76 -9.09 -4.41
N TYR A 66 11.77 -8.88 -5.73
CA TYR A 66 10.64 -8.39 -6.49
C TYR A 66 9.36 -9.18 -6.24
N PHE A 67 9.43 -10.50 -6.37
CA PHE A 67 8.25 -11.36 -6.22
C PHE A 67 7.67 -11.31 -4.80
N ASN A 68 8.53 -11.26 -3.77
CA ASN A 68 8.07 -11.17 -2.39
C ASN A 68 7.32 -9.85 -2.14
N GLU A 69 7.88 -8.71 -2.55
CA GLU A 69 7.21 -7.43 -2.36
C GLU A 69 5.94 -7.31 -3.21
N HIS A 70 5.91 -7.95 -4.39
CA HIS A 70 4.70 -8.09 -5.21
C HIS A 70 3.59 -8.84 -4.46
N CYS A 71 3.90 -10.00 -3.84
CA CYS A 71 2.95 -10.73 -3.00
C CYS A 71 2.47 -9.89 -1.80
N VAL A 72 3.35 -9.11 -1.18
CA VAL A 72 2.99 -8.21 -0.06
C VAL A 72 1.96 -7.17 -0.50
N ILE A 73 2.13 -6.53 -1.66
CA ILE A 73 1.15 -5.56 -2.19
C ILE A 73 -0.20 -6.23 -2.40
N MET A 74 -0.21 -7.40 -3.06
CA MET A 74 -1.43 -8.15 -3.34
C MET A 74 -2.22 -8.46 -2.07
N MET A 75 -1.58 -9.12 -1.10
CA MET A 75 -2.21 -9.52 0.15
C MET A 75 -2.69 -8.32 0.97
N THR A 76 -1.94 -7.22 0.93
CA THR A 76 -2.28 -5.99 1.63
C THR A 76 -3.55 -5.35 1.04
N LEU A 77 -3.63 -5.22 -0.28
CA LEU A 77 -4.80 -4.68 -0.95
C LEU A 77 -6.05 -5.53 -0.67
N GLU A 78 -5.91 -6.84 -0.69
CA GLU A 78 -7.01 -7.77 -0.38
C GLU A 78 -7.51 -7.64 1.04
N LYS A 79 -6.59 -7.63 2.01
CA LYS A 79 -6.92 -7.44 3.42
C LYS A 79 -7.65 -6.12 3.65
N TRP A 80 -7.31 -5.07 2.92
CA TRP A 80 -7.98 -3.78 3.06
C TRP A 80 -9.36 -3.75 2.42
N ILE A 81 -9.56 -4.43 1.31
CA ILE A 81 -10.90 -4.62 0.72
C ILE A 81 -11.79 -5.40 1.70
N GLU A 82 -11.27 -6.47 2.30
CA GLU A 82 -11.99 -7.29 3.29
C GLU A 82 -12.25 -6.57 4.62
N SER A 83 -11.51 -5.49 4.93
CA SER A 83 -11.65 -4.77 6.20
C SER A 83 -12.93 -3.95 6.34
N HIS A 84 -13.72 -3.79 5.25
CA HIS A 84 -14.97 -3.03 5.17
C HIS A 84 -14.92 -1.59 5.72
N TYR A 85 -13.72 -1.03 5.91
CA TYR A 85 -13.57 0.36 6.29
C TYR A 85 -13.81 1.22 5.04
N SER A 86 -15.02 1.79 4.92
CA SER A 86 -15.58 2.37 3.69
C SER A 86 -14.62 3.25 2.88
N LEU A 87 -13.78 4.04 3.56
CA LEU A 87 -12.79 4.93 2.94
C LEU A 87 -11.56 4.18 2.39
N LEU A 88 -11.04 3.22 3.15
CA LEU A 88 -9.88 2.42 2.73
C LEU A 88 -10.27 1.38 1.68
N ASP A 89 -11.46 0.79 1.80
CA ASP A 89 -11.98 -0.19 0.84
C ASP A 89 -12.08 0.42 -0.55
N THR A 90 -12.76 1.57 -0.69
CA THR A 90 -12.88 2.27 -1.97
C THR A 90 -11.52 2.60 -2.59
N MET A 91 -10.54 2.99 -1.78
CA MET A 91 -9.18 3.28 -2.26
C MET A 91 -8.43 2.01 -2.65
N ALA A 92 -8.52 0.96 -1.84
CA ALA A 92 -7.91 -0.34 -2.08
C ALA A 92 -8.46 -0.98 -3.36
N ILE A 93 -9.76 -0.89 -3.63
CA ILE A 93 -10.39 -1.33 -4.88
C ILE A 93 -9.77 -0.62 -6.09
N LYS A 94 -9.67 0.72 -6.05
CA LYS A 94 -9.07 1.50 -7.14
C LYS A 94 -7.59 1.16 -7.35
N MET A 95 -6.85 0.96 -6.27
CA MET A 95 -5.44 0.59 -6.35
C MET A 95 -5.25 -0.86 -6.80
N LYS A 96 -6.15 -1.78 -6.43
CA LYS A 96 -6.19 -3.16 -6.94
C LYS A 96 -6.50 -3.18 -8.43
N ALA A 97 -7.39 -2.32 -8.93
CA ALA A 97 -7.62 -2.19 -10.37
C ALA A 97 -6.34 -1.75 -11.12
N LYS A 98 -5.60 -0.78 -10.58
CA LYS A 98 -4.32 -0.34 -11.18
C LYS A 98 -3.25 -1.42 -11.05
N TYR A 99 -3.18 -2.11 -9.93
CA TYR A 99 -2.31 -3.26 -9.73
C TYR A 99 -2.60 -4.36 -10.76
N ASN A 100 -3.86 -4.75 -10.92
CA ASN A 100 -4.28 -5.78 -11.86
C ASN A 100 -3.97 -5.41 -13.32
N LYS A 101 -4.08 -4.12 -13.67
CA LYS A 101 -3.72 -3.64 -15.00
C LYS A 101 -2.25 -3.93 -15.38
N TYR A 102 -1.33 -3.82 -14.42
CA TYR A 102 0.11 -3.98 -14.68
C TYR A 102 0.63 -5.37 -14.30
N TRP A 103 0.03 -6.00 -13.29
CA TRP A 103 0.55 -7.20 -12.66
C TRP A 103 -0.50 -8.27 -12.41
N GLY A 104 -1.74 -8.02 -12.82
CA GLY A 104 -2.88 -8.94 -12.64
C GLY A 104 -3.01 -9.98 -13.76
N ASP A 105 -1.99 -10.14 -14.58
CA ASP A 105 -1.96 -11.17 -15.62
C ASP A 105 -0.53 -11.70 -15.69
N ILE A 106 -0.32 -12.88 -15.13
CA ILE A 106 1.00 -13.54 -15.11
C ILE A 106 1.55 -13.69 -16.53
N LYS A 107 0.70 -13.89 -17.55
CA LYS A 107 1.13 -14.04 -18.95
C LYS A 107 1.69 -12.73 -19.51
N LYS A 108 1.32 -11.58 -18.95
CA LYS A 108 1.85 -10.26 -19.31
C LYS A 108 3.02 -9.81 -18.44
N MET A 109 3.32 -10.52 -17.35
CA MET A 109 4.45 -10.21 -16.50
C MET A 109 5.77 -10.63 -17.17
N ASN A 110 6.84 -9.91 -16.86
CA ASN A 110 8.17 -10.29 -17.32
C ASN A 110 8.63 -11.58 -16.64
N PHE A 111 8.71 -12.68 -17.40
CA PHE A 111 9.13 -13.99 -16.91
C PHE A 111 10.51 -14.02 -16.24
N MET A 112 11.40 -13.10 -16.57
CA MET A 112 12.72 -13.01 -15.91
C MET A 112 12.60 -12.83 -14.39
N ILE A 113 11.53 -12.20 -13.90
CA ILE A 113 11.28 -12.02 -12.47
C ILE A 113 11.17 -13.37 -11.77
N PHE A 114 10.46 -14.34 -12.36
CA PHE A 114 10.30 -15.67 -11.76
C PHE A 114 11.59 -16.47 -11.83
N ILE A 115 12.30 -16.42 -12.96
CA ILE A 115 13.58 -17.12 -13.13
C ILE A 115 14.59 -16.66 -12.09
N VAL A 116 14.75 -15.35 -11.89
CA VAL A 116 15.71 -14.82 -10.92
C VAL A 116 15.36 -15.22 -9.49
N VAL A 117 14.06 -15.24 -9.15
CA VAL A 117 13.60 -15.62 -7.82
C VAL A 117 13.79 -17.14 -7.58
N ILE A 118 13.53 -17.98 -8.58
CA ILE A 118 13.74 -19.44 -8.50
C ILE A 118 15.23 -19.78 -8.37
N LEU A 119 16.09 -19.09 -9.11
CA LEU A 119 17.55 -19.29 -9.06
C LEU A 119 18.18 -18.69 -7.80
N HIS A 120 17.44 -17.87 -7.05
CA HIS A 120 17.98 -17.25 -5.86
C HIS A 120 18.15 -18.30 -4.74
N PRO A 121 19.38 -18.56 -4.25
CA PRO A 121 19.67 -19.69 -3.36
C PRO A 121 18.98 -19.59 -2.00
N ARG A 122 18.53 -18.39 -1.62
CA ARG A 122 17.82 -18.15 -0.35
C ARG A 122 16.30 -18.28 -0.47
N ILE A 123 15.75 -18.38 -1.68
CA ILE A 123 14.31 -18.44 -1.91
C ILE A 123 13.94 -19.87 -2.28
N LYS A 124 12.99 -20.45 -1.54
CA LYS A 124 12.53 -21.80 -1.83
C LYS A 124 11.57 -21.77 -3.02
N PHE A 125 11.78 -22.65 -3.99
CA PHE A 125 10.89 -22.83 -5.14
C PHE A 125 9.40 -22.93 -4.73
N HIS A 126 9.13 -23.63 -3.62
CA HIS A 126 7.78 -23.77 -3.07
C HIS A 126 7.11 -22.43 -2.70
N PHE A 127 7.88 -21.43 -2.26
CA PHE A 127 7.34 -20.09 -1.98
C PHE A 127 6.87 -19.39 -3.26
N VAL A 128 7.61 -19.57 -4.37
CA VAL A 128 7.25 -19.01 -5.67
C VAL A 128 5.98 -19.64 -6.20
N MET A 129 5.88 -20.98 -6.12
CA MET A 129 4.68 -21.72 -6.51
C MET A 129 3.45 -21.29 -5.71
N TRP A 130 3.57 -21.24 -4.37
CA TRP A 130 2.48 -20.77 -3.49
C TRP A 130 1.99 -19.37 -3.86
N GLY A 131 2.92 -18.45 -4.16
CA GLY A 131 2.56 -17.10 -4.55
C GLY A 131 1.86 -17.06 -5.91
N LEU A 132 2.33 -17.84 -6.89
CA LEU A 132 1.73 -17.95 -8.22
C LEU A 132 0.32 -18.52 -8.17
N GLU A 133 0.10 -19.57 -7.38
CA GLU A 133 -1.23 -20.18 -7.18
C GLU A 133 -2.23 -19.16 -6.62
N ARG A 134 -1.84 -18.40 -5.58
CA ARG A 134 -2.72 -17.35 -5.03
C ARG A 134 -2.99 -16.22 -6.00
N ILE A 135 -1.99 -15.85 -6.80
CA ILE A 135 -2.14 -14.85 -7.86
C ILE A 135 -3.16 -15.35 -8.90
N GLN A 136 -3.11 -16.64 -9.29
CA GLN A 136 -4.05 -17.25 -10.24
C GLN A 136 -5.46 -17.44 -9.67
N ASP A 137 -5.60 -17.98 -8.47
CA ASP A 137 -6.89 -18.24 -7.83
C ASP A 137 -7.70 -16.95 -7.65
N LYS A 138 -7.01 -15.86 -7.27
CA LYS A 138 -7.64 -14.55 -7.07
C LYS A 138 -7.81 -13.74 -8.36
N MET A 139 -7.35 -14.25 -9.51
CA MET A 139 -7.70 -13.74 -10.83
C MET A 139 -8.98 -14.37 -11.39
N MET A 140 -9.35 -15.57 -10.92
CA MET A 140 -10.53 -16.29 -11.39
C MET A 140 -11.77 -16.12 -10.48
N SER A 141 -11.62 -15.41 -9.36
CA SER A 141 -12.67 -15.01 -8.42
C SER A 141 -12.97 -13.51 -8.53
#